data_AF-A0A2X2VAG5-F1
#
_entry.id   AF-A0A2X2VAG5-F1
#
_cell.length_a   1.000
_cell.length_b   1.000
_cell.length_c   1.000
_cell.angle_alpha   90.00
_cell.angle_beta   90.00
_cell.angle_gamma   90.00
#
_symmetry.space_group_name_H-M   'P 1'
#
loop_
_entity.id
_entity.type
_entity.pdbx_description
1 polymer ?
#
loop_
_entity_poly.entity_id
_entity_poly.type
_entity_poly.pdbx_seq_one_letter_code
_entity_poly.pdbx_strand_id
1 'polypeptide(L)'
;MRSIDTFSTRDLLVPIKVVEATGRLEVASRLQQRTNAIMRYAVQSGLINYNPAQEMAGAVASSNRVHRPALELKRLPELLYRIDCYTGRPLTRLAVELTLLIFIRSSELRFARWSEIDFETAMWTIPAEREAIEGVKHSQRGSKMRTPHLVPLSSQALAILKEVNKISGDRDFVFVGDHNPRKPMSENTVNKALRVMGYDTKVEVCGHGFRTMACSSLIESGLWSRDAVERQMSHMERNSVRAAYIHKAEHLDERRLMLQWWGGLSRYE
;
A
#
# COMPACT_ATOMS: atom_id res chain seq x y z
N MET A 1 -13.87 -37.66 5.16
CA MET A 1 -14.15 -36.23 5.37
C MET A 1 -14.89 -36.12 6.70
N ARG A 2 -14.40 -35.34 7.69
CA ARG A 2 -15.07 -35.18 9.00
C ARG A 2 -16.20 -34.16 8.87
N SER A 3 -17.33 -34.41 9.54
CA SER A 3 -18.46 -33.47 9.59
C SER A 3 -18.14 -32.27 10.50
N ILE A 4 -18.69 -31.10 10.15
CA ILE A 4 -18.34 -29.80 10.79
C ILE A 4 -18.75 -29.73 12.28
N ASP A 5 -19.81 -30.43 12.64
CA ASP A 5 -20.33 -30.58 14.00
C ASP A 5 -19.44 -31.43 14.92
N THR A 6 -18.52 -32.21 14.35
CA THR A 6 -17.61 -33.08 15.12
C THR A 6 -16.29 -32.42 15.53
N PHE A 7 -16.05 -31.16 15.15
CA PHE A 7 -14.79 -30.47 15.45
C PHE A 7 -14.80 -29.85 16.84
N SER A 8 -13.82 -30.22 17.66
CA SER A 8 -13.53 -29.55 18.93
C SER A 8 -12.55 -28.39 18.77
N THR A 9 -12.45 -27.50 19.77
CA THR A 9 -11.41 -26.46 19.81
C THR A 9 -10.00 -27.04 19.62
N ARG A 10 -9.73 -28.22 20.22
CA ARG A 10 -8.45 -28.91 20.07
C ARG A 10 -8.19 -29.28 18.62
N ASP A 11 -9.15 -29.89 17.95
CA ASP A 11 -9.02 -30.29 16.53
C ASP A 11 -8.67 -29.10 15.64
N LEU A 12 -9.25 -27.93 15.93
CA LEU A 12 -9.01 -26.70 15.19
C LEU A 12 -7.64 -26.06 15.48
N LEU A 13 -7.14 -26.21 16.71
CA LEU A 13 -5.84 -25.68 17.11
C LEU A 13 -4.66 -26.47 16.56
N VAL A 14 -4.77 -27.80 16.42
CA VAL A 14 -3.66 -28.65 15.93
C VAL A 14 -3.00 -28.10 14.65
N PRO A 15 -3.72 -27.85 13.54
CA PRO A 15 -3.09 -27.36 12.32
C PRO A 15 -2.50 -25.95 12.48
N ILE A 16 -3.08 -25.10 13.33
CA ILE A 16 -2.58 -23.75 13.57
C ILE A 16 -1.27 -23.80 14.38
N LYS A 17 -1.20 -24.67 15.39
CA LYS A 17 0.00 -24.89 16.21
C LYS A 17 1.17 -25.44 15.40
N VAL A 18 0.91 -26.27 14.39
CA VAL A 18 1.94 -26.72 13.43
C VAL A 18 2.57 -25.53 12.70
N VAL A 19 1.74 -24.59 12.21
CA VAL A 19 2.25 -23.38 11.53
C VAL A 19 2.98 -22.45 12.52
N GLU A 20 2.44 -22.29 13.72
CA GLU A 20 3.05 -21.50 14.80
C GLU A 20 4.45 -22.02 15.15
N ALA A 21 4.62 -23.34 15.26
CA ALA A 21 5.90 -23.99 15.55
C ALA A 21 6.98 -23.71 14.47
N THR A 22 6.58 -23.32 13.25
CA THR A 22 7.53 -22.88 12.20
C THR A 22 7.98 -21.42 12.36
N GLY A 23 7.55 -20.72 13.41
CA GLY A 23 7.82 -19.30 13.66
C GLY A 23 6.96 -18.35 12.83
N ARG A 24 6.02 -18.85 12.01
CA ARG A 24 5.16 -18.04 11.11
C ARG A 24 3.92 -17.50 11.84
N LEU A 25 4.16 -16.74 12.91
CA LEU A 25 3.12 -16.28 13.84
C LEU A 25 1.99 -15.48 13.16
N GLU A 26 2.30 -14.61 12.19
CA GLU A 26 1.26 -13.86 11.45
C GLU A 26 0.34 -14.80 10.65
N VAL A 27 0.91 -15.85 10.04
CA VAL A 27 0.14 -16.83 9.27
C VAL A 27 -0.75 -17.64 10.21
N ALA A 28 -0.22 -18.08 11.35
CA ALA A 28 -0.97 -18.80 12.37
C ALA A 28 -2.15 -17.95 12.91
N SER A 29 -1.91 -16.67 13.21
CA SER A 29 -2.96 -15.74 13.65
C SER A 29 -4.05 -15.55 12.58
N ARG A 30 -3.67 -15.40 11.31
CA ARG A 30 -4.63 -15.29 10.20
C ARG A 30 -5.44 -16.58 9.98
N LEU A 31 -4.82 -17.75 10.18
CA LEU A 31 -5.52 -19.03 10.11
C LEU A 31 -6.56 -19.13 11.23
N GLN A 32 -6.21 -18.81 12.48
CA GLN A 32 -7.13 -18.77 13.60
C GLN A 32 -8.34 -17.86 13.33
N GLN A 33 -8.10 -16.64 12.85
CA GLN A 33 -9.17 -15.69 12.51
C GLN A 33 -10.10 -16.24 11.43
N ARG A 34 -9.55 -16.89 10.40
CA ARG A 34 -10.34 -17.51 9.32
C ARG A 34 -11.14 -18.71 9.82
N THR A 35 -10.54 -19.60 10.60
CA THR A 35 -11.25 -20.74 11.21
C THR A 35 -12.41 -20.27 12.06
N ASN A 36 -12.21 -19.21 12.87
CA ASN A 36 -13.29 -18.62 13.65
C ASN A 36 -14.40 -18.01 12.79
N ALA A 37 -14.06 -17.32 11.70
CA ALA A 37 -15.05 -16.77 10.78
C ALA A 37 -15.89 -17.87 10.09
N ILE A 38 -15.27 -18.99 9.70
CA ILE A 38 -15.94 -20.14 9.09
C ILE A 38 -16.90 -20.80 10.08
N MET A 39 -16.44 -21.10 11.30
CA MET A 39 -17.29 -21.72 12.33
C MET A 39 -18.43 -20.79 12.76
N ARG A 40 -18.19 -19.47 12.82
CA ARG A 40 -19.25 -18.48 13.04
C ARG A 40 -20.31 -18.52 11.95
N TYR A 41 -19.90 -18.63 10.68
CA TYR A 41 -20.84 -18.79 9.57
C TYR A 41 -21.64 -20.09 9.68
N ALA A 42 -21.02 -21.19 10.11
CA ALA A 42 -21.70 -22.46 10.35
C ALA A 42 -22.79 -22.34 11.44
N VAL A 43 -22.51 -21.60 12.52
CA VAL A 43 -23.53 -21.26 13.54
C VAL A 43 -24.67 -20.44 12.92
N GLN A 44 -24.34 -19.37 12.19
CA GLN A 44 -25.34 -18.49 11.55
C GLN A 44 -26.22 -19.23 10.53
N SER A 45 -25.70 -20.30 9.93
CA SER A 45 -26.40 -21.14 8.96
C SER A 45 -27.13 -22.32 9.61
N GLY A 46 -27.10 -22.46 10.94
CA GLY A 46 -27.75 -23.55 11.68
C GLY A 46 -27.08 -24.92 11.55
N LEU A 47 -25.84 -25.00 11.03
CA LEU A 47 -25.11 -26.26 10.87
C LEU A 47 -24.53 -26.78 12.18
N ILE A 48 -24.23 -25.87 13.11
CA ILE A 48 -23.73 -26.17 14.46
C ILE A 48 -24.36 -25.17 15.44
N ASN A 49 -24.53 -25.57 16.70
CA ASN A 49 -25.17 -24.71 17.71
C ASN A 49 -24.19 -23.80 18.45
N TYR A 50 -22.89 -24.11 18.38
CA TYR A 50 -21.83 -23.41 19.10
C TYR A 50 -20.58 -23.31 18.24
N ASN A 51 -19.82 -22.24 18.41
CA ASN A 51 -18.58 -21.99 17.68
C ASN A 51 -17.35 -22.40 18.53
N PRO A 52 -16.79 -23.61 18.35
CA PRO A 52 -15.63 -24.07 19.10
C PRO A 52 -14.35 -23.26 18.83
N ALA A 53 -14.32 -22.47 17.76
CA ALA A 53 -13.18 -21.62 17.44
C ALA A 53 -13.09 -20.34 18.28
N GLN A 54 -14.15 -19.97 19.03
CA GLN A 54 -14.13 -18.81 19.93
C GLN A 54 -13.09 -19.01 21.06
N GLU A 55 -13.02 -20.20 21.62
CA GLU A 55 -12.08 -20.57 22.69
C GLU A 55 -10.63 -20.68 22.22
N MET A 56 -10.36 -20.52 20.91
CA MET A 56 -8.98 -20.42 20.43
C MET A 56 -8.35 -19.08 20.77
N ALA A 57 -9.13 -18.04 21.12
CA ALA A 57 -8.60 -16.71 21.40
C ALA A 57 -7.49 -16.76 22.48
N GLY A 58 -6.34 -16.13 22.21
CA GLY A 58 -5.17 -16.17 23.10
C GLY A 58 -4.35 -17.47 23.04
N ALA A 59 -4.85 -18.54 22.39
CA ALA A 59 -4.13 -19.81 22.31
C ALA A 59 -3.00 -19.82 21.26
N VAL A 60 -2.90 -18.81 20.40
CA VAL A 60 -1.89 -18.69 19.33
C VAL A 60 -1.05 -17.45 19.62
N ALA A 61 0.28 -17.60 19.65
CA ALA A 61 1.17 -16.46 19.86
C ALA A 61 0.98 -15.41 18.76
N SER A 62 0.88 -14.14 19.18
CA SER A 62 0.86 -13.00 18.27
C SER A 62 2.29 -12.62 17.90
N SER A 63 2.53 -12.33 16.62
CA SER A 63 3.77 -11.65 16.23
C SER A 63 3.73 -10.21 16.74
N ASN A 64 4.84 -9.72 17.29
CA ASN A 64 5.03 -8.28 17.44
C ASN A 64 4.87 -7.60 16.07
N ARG A 65 4.16 -6.47 16.06
CA ARG A 65 3.94 -5.71 14.84
C ARG A 65 5.27 -5.05 14.42
N VAL A 66 5.96 -5.67 13.48
CA VAL A 66 7.18 -5.08 12.92
C VAL A 66 6.80 -3.91 12.02
N HIS A 67 7.24 -2.71 12.38
CA HIS A 67 7.09 -1.53 11.53
C HIS A 67 7.90 -1.72 10.24
N ARG A 68 7.38 -1.23 9.11
CA ARG A 68 8.11 -1.32 7.85
C ARG A 68 9.35 -0.42 7.92
N PRO A 69 10.52 -0.89 7.45
CA PRO A 69 11.75 -0.13 7.53
C PRO A 69 11.64 1.14 6.67
N ALA A 70 12.09 2.25 7.24
CA ALA A 70 12.07 3.58 6.68
C ALA A 70 13.36 4.29 7.10
N LEU A 71 13.99 5.01 6.17
CA LEU A 71 15.19 5.78 6.49
C LEU A 71 14.83 6.96 7.39
N GLU A 72 15.77 7.33 8.25
CA GLU A 72 15.74 8.64 8.90
C GLU A 72 15.81 9.74 7.83
N LEU A 73 15.06 10.84 8.03
CA LEU A 73 14.98 11.94 7.06
C LEU A 73 16.35 12.57 6.74
N LYS A 74 17.30 12.55 7.69
CA LYS A 74 18.67 13.01 7.45
C LYS A 74 19.42 12.23 6.35
N ARG A 75 18.98 11.00 6.04
CA ARG A 75 19.53 10.17 4.95
C ARG A 75 18.77 10.35 3.63
N LEU A 76 17.79 11.26 3.56
CA LEU A 76 17.08 11.56 2.32
C LEU A 76 18.02 12.02 1.20
N PRO A 77 19.01 12.91 1.43
CA PRO A 77 19.95 13.30 0.37
C PRO A 77 20.75 12.12 -0.20
N GLU A 78 21.16 11.19 0.66
CA GLU A 78 21.83 9.94 0.24
C GLU A 78 20.91 9.10 -0.65
N LEU A 79 19.65 8.93 -0.27
CA LEU A 79 18.66 8.18 -1.04
C LEU A 79 18.45 8.80 -2.42
N LEU A 80 18.31 10.12 -2.49
CA LEU A 80 18.12 10.84 -3.75
C LEU A 80 19.32 10.68 -4.68
N TYR A 81 20.53 10.86 -4.16
CA TYR A 81 21.75 10.63 -4.92
C TYR A 81 21.81 9.21 -5.49
N ARG A 82 21.51 8.19 -4.67
CA ARG A 82 21.51 6.79 -5.12
C ARG A 82 20.42 6.49 -6.16
N ILE A 83 19.26 7.17 -6.07
CA ILE A 83 18.21 7.08 -7.09
C ILE A 83 18.71 7.69 -8.40
N ASP A 84 19.31 8.88 -8.36
CA ASP A 84 19.80 9.57 -9.56
C ASP A 84 20.93 8.78 -10.26
N CYS A 85 21.81 8.12 -9.49
CA CYS A 85 22.86 7.25 -10.00
C CYS A 85 22.39 5.84 -10.39
N TYR A 86 21.10 5.51 -10.29
CA TYR A 86 20.60 4.19 -10.64
C TYR A 86 20.73 3.91 -12.14
N THR A 87 21.52 2.89 -12.49
CA THR A 87 21.84 2.50 -13.87
C THR A 87 20.90 1.47 -14.47
N GLY A 88 19.85 1.06 -13.76
CA GLY A 88 18.86 0.13 -14.28
C GLY A 88 17.84 0.80 -15.23
N ARG A 89 16.74 0.09 -15.49
CA ARG A 89 15.71 0.56 -16.43
C ARG A 89 15.18 1.96 -16.05
N PRO A 90 15.12 2.94 -16.97
CA PRO A 90 14.64 4.30 -16.68
C PRO A 90 13.24 4.33 -16.06
N LEU A 91 12.30 3.53 -16.57
CA LEU A 91 10.94 3.44 -16.02
C LEU A 91 10.92 2.98 -14.55
N THR A 92 11.86 2.11 -14.16
CA THR A 92 12.00 1.67 -12.76
C THR A 92 12.49 2.81 -11.88
N ARG A 93 13.45 3.61 -12.34
CA ARG A 93 13.94 4.79 -11.63
C ARG A 93 12.80 5.78 -11.38
N LEU A 94 12.09 6.15 -12.44
CA LEU A 94 10.93 7.07 -12.40
C LEU A 94 9.82 6.55 -11.47
N ALA A 95 9.59 5.23 -11.44
CA ALA A 95 8.62 4.62 -10.50
C ALA A 95 9.05 4.76 -9.04
N VAL A 96 10.34 4.58 -8.73
CA VAL A 96 10.88 4.77 -7.37
C VAL A 96 10.74 6.23 -6.96
N GLU A 97 11.17 7.16 -7.83
CA GLU A 97 11.07 8.60 -7.61
C GLU A 97 9.63 9.04 -7.38
N LEU A 98 8.70 8.65 -8.26
CA LEU A 98 7.29 9.00 -8.10
C LEU A 98 6.73 8.44 -6.79
N THR A 99 7.05 7.19 -6.46
CA THR A 99 6.59 6.58 -5.19
C THR A 99 7.10 7.35 -3.97
N LEU A 100 8.31 7.90 -4.03
CA LEU A 100 8.84 8.76 -2.96
C LEU A 100 8.05 10.08 -2.86
N LEU A 101 7.71 10.70 -3.98
CA LEU A 101 7.00 11.99 -4.03
C LEU A 101 5.54 11.91 -3.58
N ILE A 102 4.78 10.94 -4.08
CA ILE A 102 3.33 10.88 -3.83
C ILE A 102 2.94 9.83 -2.78
N PHE A 103 3.88 8.94 -2.44
CA PHE A 103 3.79 7.96 -1.37
C PHE A 103 2.47 7.17 -1.36
N ILE A 104 1.94 6.83 -2.54
CA ILE A 104 0.80 5.93 -2.71
C ILE A 104 1.20 4.47 -2.46
N ARG A 105 0.22 3.58 -2.36
CA ARG A 105 0.51 2.16 -2.11
C ARG A 105 1.05 1.49 -3.37
N SER A 106 1.86 0.45 -3.19
CA SER A 106 2.41 -0.33 -4.31
C SER A 106 1.33 -0.83 -5.27
N SER A 107 0.19 -1.34 -4.77
CA SER A 107 -0.90 -1.76 -5.65
C SER A 107 -1.55 -0.60 -6.42
N GLU A 108 -1.63 0.59 -5.82
CA GLU A 108 -2.19 1.78 -6.44
C GLU A 108 -1.29 2.26 -7.59
N LEU A 109 0.03 2.25 -7.39
CA LEU A 109 1.04 2.57 -8.40
C LEU A 109 1.07 1.56 -9.55
N ARG A 110 1.12 0.26 -9.23
CA ARG A 110 1.34 -0.79 -10.24
C ARG A 110 0.20 -0.89 -11.26
N PHE A 111 -1.03 -0.75 -10.80
CA PHE A 111 -2.23 -0.91 -11.62
C PHE A 111 -2.74 0.42 -12.18
N ALA A 112 -1.94 1.48 -12.07
CA ALA A 112 -2.21 2.81 -12.58
C ALA A 112 -2.51 2.80 -14.09
N ARG A 113 -3.58 3.50 -14.48
CA ARG A 113 -3.94 3.75 -15.88
C ARG A 113 -3.78 5.22 -16.22
N TRP A 114 -3.42 5.53 -17.46
CA TRP A 114 -3.29 6.93 -17.88
C TRP A 114 -4.59 7.72 -17.74
N SER A 115 -5.74 7.06 -17.92
CA SER A 115 -7.07 7.65 -17.71
C SER A 115 -7.35 8.12 -16.28
N GLU A 116 -6.50 7.74 -15.31
CA GLU A 116 -6.61 8.17 -13.91
C GLU A 116 -5.87 9.48 -13.62
N ILE A 117 -5.02 9.93 -14.55
CA ILE A 117 -4.13 11.08 -14.38
C ILE A 117 -4.65 12.23 -15.24
N ASP A 118 -4.97 13.33 -14.55
CA ASP A 118 -5.31 14.59 -15.15
C ASP A 118 -4.13 15.55 -15.00
N PHE A 119 -3.44 15.81 -16.12
CA PHE A 119 -2.30 16.70 -16.18
C PHE A 119 -2.69 18.18 -16.10
N GLU A 120 -3.93 18.55 -16.46
CA GLU A 120 -4.40 19.93 -16.42
C GLU A 120 -4.72 20.34 -14.98
N THR A 121 -5.44 19.48 -14.25
CA THR A 121 -5.79 19.75 -12.85
C THR A 121 -4.74 19.29 -11.84
N ALA A 122 -3.63 18.71 -12.33
CA ALA A 122 -2.55 18.15 -11.53
C ALA A 122 -3.05 17.13 -10.49
N MET A 123 -3.87 16.18 -10.94
CA MET A 123 -4.57 15.24 -10.07
C MET A 123 -4.44 13.81 -10.58
N TRP A 124 -4.17 12.88 -9.67
CA TRP A 124 -4.33 11.45 -9.93
C TRP A 124 -5.51 10.92 -9.10
N THR A 125 -6.59 10.54 -9.78
CA THR A 125 -7.77 9.94 -9.16
C THR A 125 -7.68 8.41 -9.18
N ILE A 126 -7.24 7.82 -8.07
CA ILE A 126 -7.22 6.36 -7.92
C ILE A 126 -8.66 5.88 -7.67
N PRO A 127 -9.25 5.03 -8.53
CA PRO A 127 -10.62 4.58 -8.35
C PRO A 127 -10.76 3.63 -7.15
N ALA A 128 -11.99 3.40 -6.70
CA ALA A 128 -12.28 2.44 -5.63
C ALA A 128 -11.81 1.02 -5.99
N GLU A 129 -12.11 0.60 -7.22
CA GLU A 129 -11.73 -0.67 -7.83
C GLU A 129 -11.40 -0.44 -9.31
N ARG A 130 -10.71 -1.40 -9.92
CA ARG A 130 -10.34 -1.39 -11.34
C ARG A 130 -10.93 -2.62 -12.02
N GLU A 131 -11.09 -2.53 -13.33
CA GLU A 131 -11.39 -3.71 -14.13
C GLU A 131 -10.26 -4.75 -13.99
N ALA A 132 -10.64 -6.00 -13.73
CA ALA A 132 -9.68 -7.09 -13.55
C ALA A 132 -9.00 -7.43 -14.87
N ILE A 133 -7.70 -7.70 -14.80
CA ILE A 133 -6.90 -8.14 -15.94
C ILE A 133 -6.73 -9.65 -15.85
N GLU A 134 -7.04 -10.34 -16.94
CA GLU A 134 -6.90 -11.78 -17.04
C GLU A 134 -5.46 -12.24 -16.74
N GLY A 135 -5.33 -13.29 -15.92
CA GLY A 135 -4.03 -13.85 -15.54
C GLY A 135 -3.16 -12.93 -14.67
N VAL A 136 -3.67 -11.79 -14.19
CA VAL A 136 -2.95 -10.88 -13.28
C VAL A 136 -3.68 -10.82 -11.94
N LYS A 137 -3.13 -11.52 -10.95
CA LYS A 137 -3.69 -11.58 -9.60
C LYS A 137 -3.78 -10.18 -8.97
N HIS A 138 -4.94 -9.90 -8.38
CA HIS A 138 -5.22 -8.66 -7.64
C HIS A 138 -5.25 -7.36 -8.49
N SER A 139 -5.32 -7.49 -9.81
CA SER A 139 -5.39 -6.35 -10.75
C SER A 139 -6.61 -5.45 -10.57
N GLN A 140 -7.69 -5.98 -9.99
CA GLN A 140 -8.91 -5.23 -9.69
C GLN A 140 -8.75 -4.22 -8.54
N ARG A 141 -7.61 -4.24 -7.82
CA ARG A 141 -7.43 -3.36 -6.65
C ARG A 141 -7.34 -1.90 -7.09
N GLY A 142 -8.24 -1.09 -6.57
CA GLY A 142 -8.15 0.37 -6.56
C GLY A 142 -7.56 0.87 -5.24
N SER A 143 -8.17 1.92 -4.68
CA SER A 143 -7.79 2.49 -3.40
C SER A 143 -8.05 1.50 -2.25
N LYS A 144 -7.26 1.60 -1.18
CA LYS A 144 -7.43 0.73 0.01
C LYS A 144 -8.84 0.85 0.63
N MET A 145 -9.42 2.04 0.58
CA MET A 145 -10.69 2.34 1.26
C MET A 145 -11.92 2.05 0.41
N ARG A 146 -11.75 1.53 -0.82
CA ARG A 146 -12.85 1.26 -1.77
C ARG A 146 -13.72 2.49 -2.06
N THR A 147 -13.09 3.66 -2.00
CA THR A 147 -13.65 4.94 -2.42
C THR A 147 -12.61 5.66 -3.28
N PRO A 148 -13.00 6.52 -4.24
CA PRO A 148 -12.02 7.25 -5.03
C PRO A 148 -11.04 8.02 -4.13
N HIS A 149 -9.74 7.85 -4.37
CA HIS A 149 -8.67 8.55 -3.67
C HIS A 149 -8.04 9.57 -4.61
N LEU A 150 -8.35 10.85 -4.38
CA LEU A 150 -7.75 11.97 -5.11
C LEU A 150 -6.34 12.18 -4.58
N VAL A 151 -5.32 12.19 -5.43
CA VAL A 151 -3.90 12.40 -5.09
C VAL A 151 -3.39 13.61 -5.85
N PRO A 152 -3.24 14.77 -5.20
CA PRO A 152 -2.60 15.93 -5.81
C PRO A 152 -1.17 15.62 -6.26
N LEU A 153 -0.78 16.18 -7.40
CA LEU A 153 0.55 16.00 -7.99
C LEU A 153 1.34 17.30 -7.86
N SER A 154 2.55 17.23 -7.28
CA SER A 154 3.49 18.35 -7.28
C SER A 154 4.07 18.59 -8.68
N SER A 155 4.73 19.74 -8.88
CA SER A 155 5.44 20.03 -10.13
C SER A 155 6.46 18.94 -10.50
N GLN A 156 7.19 18.42 -9.50
CA GLN A 156 8.16 17.34 -9.68
C GLN A 156 7.47 16.01 -10.05
N ALA A 157 6.33 15.69 -9.42
CA ALA A 157 5.56 14.48 -9.75
C ALA A 157 5.01 14.54 -11.18
N LEU A 158 4.53 15.70 -11.62
CA LEU A 158 4.09 15.93 -13.00
C LEU A 158 5.24 15.79 -14.00
N ALA A 159 6.42 16.34 -13.70
CA ALA A 159 7.60 16.19 -14.54
C ALA A 159 7.96 14.72 -14.74
N ILE A 160 7.98 13.93 -13.66
CA ILE A 160 8.23 12.48 -13.72
C ILE A 160 7.15 11.79 -14.56
N LEU A 161 5.87 12.09 -14.35
CA LEU A 161 4.78 11.48 -15.11
C LEU A 161 4.86 11.81 -16.61
N LYS A 162 5.31 13.01 -16.98
CA LYS A 162 5.57 13.36 -18.39
C LYS A 162 6.71 12.51 -18.98
N GLU A 163 7.79 12.28 -18.25
CA GLU A 163 8.86 11.38 -18.69
C GLU A 163 8.38 9.92 -18.80
N VAL A 164 7.55 9.46 -17.85
CA VAL A 164 6.92 8.13 -17.94
C VAL A 164 6.02 8.05 -19.18
N ASN A 165 5.27 9.10 -19.49
CA ASN A 165 4.37 9.14 -20.65
C ASN A 165 5.13 9.01 -21.97
N LYS A 166 6.34 9.56 -22.08
CA LYS A 166 7.20 9.33 -23.26
C LYS A 166 7.59 7.85 -23.46
N ILE A 167 7.57 7.04 -22.39
CA ILE A 167 7.97 5.62 -22.43
C ILE A 167 6.77 4.69 -22.61
N SER A 168 5.63 4.99 -21.98
CA SER A 168 4.47 4.10 -21.91
C SER A 168 3.13 4.78 -22.22
N GLY A 169 3.14 5.99 -22.76
CA GLY A 169 1.92 6.77 -23.06
C GLY A 169 1.02 6.17 -24.14
N ASP A 170 1.57 5.29 -24.99
CA ASP A 170 0.83 4.51 -26.00
C ASP A 170 0.26 3.18 -25.45
N ARG A 171 0.32 2.98 -24.13
CA ARG A 171 -0.16 1.78 -23.42
C ARG A 171 -1.29 2.16 -22.46
N ASP A 172 -2.04 1.19 -21.97
CA ASP A 172 -3.07 1.46 -20.96
C ASP A 172 -2.48 1.78 -19.58
N PHE A 173 -1.36 1.12 -19.23
CA PHE A 173 -0.71 1.25 -17.92
C PHE A 173 0.36 2.33 -17.91
N VAL A 174 0.37 3.11 -16.83
CA VAL A 174 1.44 4.07 -16.54
C VAL A 174 2.75 3.32 -16.33
N PHE A 175 2.74 2.26 -15.52
CA PHE A 175 3.92 1.46 -15.19
C PHE A 175 3.82 0.05 -15.77
N VAL A 176 4.36 -0.13 -16.97
CA VAL A 176 4.35 -1.42 -17.68
C VAL A 176 5.42 -2.39 -17.19
N GLY A 177 5.09 -3.67 -17.25
CA GLY A 177 5.97 -4.79 -16.96
C GLY A 177 7.14 -4.83 -17.93
N ASP A 178 8.29 -5.27 -17.42
CA ASP A 178 9.54 -5.34 -18.17
C ASP A 178 9.51 -6.40 -19.29
N HIS A 179 8.97 -7.58 -18.99
CA HIS A 179 8.90 -8.71 -19.93
C HIS A 179 7.65 -8.68 -20.81
N ASN A 180 6.58 -8.03 -20.35
CA ASN A 180 5.32 -7.96 -21.08
C ASN A 180 4.67 -6.58 -20.84
N PRO A 181 4.71 -5.67 -21.84
CA PRO A 181 4.14 -4.34 -21.72
C PRO A 181 2.62 -4.29 -21.54
N ARG A 182 1.90 -5.39 -21.85
CA ARG A 182 0.45 -5.52 -21.59
C ARG A 182 0.13 -5.89 -20.15
N LYS A 183 1.15 -6.17 -19.33
CA LYS A 183 1.00 -6.46 -17.90
C LYS A 183 1.60 -5.32 -17.09
N PRO A 184 1.09 -5.06 -15.87
CA PRO A 184 1.63 -4.03 -15.00
C PRO A 184 3.00 -4.43 -14.45
N MET A 185 3.75 -3.42 -13.99
CA MET A 185 4.99 -3.58 -13.25
C MET A 185 4.83 -4.55 -12.06
N SER A 186 5.89 -5.29 -11.72
CA SER A 186 5.90 -6.21 -10.57
C SER A 186 5.87 -5.45 -9.25
N GLU A 187 5.26 -6.03 -8.21
CA GLU A 187 5.26 -5.47 -6.85
C GLU A 187 6.65 -5.40 -6.24
N ASN A 188 7.56 -6.23 -6.74
CA ASN A 188 8.92 -6.28 -6.25
C ASN A 188 9.83 -5.27 -6.93
N THR A 189 9.40 -4.57 -7.99
CA THR A 189 10.29 -3.73 -8.80
C THR A 189 10.96 -2.61 -7.98
N VAL A 190 10.18 -1.82 -7.24
CA VAL A 190 10.72 -0.74 -6.38
C VAL A 190 11.72 -1.29 -5.35
N ASN A 191 11.37 -2.35 -4.63
CA ASN A 191 12.26 -2.95 -3.64
C ASN A 191 13.50 -3.62 -4.28
N LYS A 192 13.38 -4.18 -5.48
CA LYS A 192 14.54 -4.70 -6.22
C LYS A 192 15.48 -3.57 -6.60
N ALA A 193 14.95 -2.43 -7.05
CA ALA A 193 15.75 -1.25 -7.37
C ALA A 193 16.49 -0.73 -6.13
N LEU A 194 15.80 -0.60 -4.99
CA LEU A 194 16.44 -0.20 -3.72
C LEU A 194 17.57 -1.15 -3.29
N ARG A 195 17.40 -2.46 -3.47
CA ARG A 195 18.48 -3.43 -3.20
C ARG A 195 19.66 -3.27 -4.13
N VAL A 196 19.42 -2.99 -5.42
CA VAL A 196 20.50 -2.70 -6.38
C VAL A 196 21.23 -1.41 -6.03
N MET A 197 20.51 -0.41 -5.49
CA MET A 197 21.11 0.80 -4.92
C MET A 197 21.88 0.55 -3.62
N GLY A 198 21.93 -0.69 -3.12
CA GLY A 198 22.70 -1.07 -1.93
C GLY A 198 21.98 -0.88 -0.60
N TYR A 199 20.64 -0.81 -0.59
CA TYR A 199 19.85 -0.81 0.65
C TYR A 199 19.37 -2.21 1.02
N ASP A 200 19.39 -2.54 2.31
CA ASP A 200 18.63 -3.69 2.80
C ASP A 200 17.15 -3.32 3.02
N THR A 201 16.29 -3.81 2.12
CA THR A 201 14.84 -3.58 2.16
C THR A 201 14.09 -4.21 3.35
N LYS A 202 14.77 -4.97 4.21
CA LYS A 202 14.20 -5.54 5.43
C LYS A 202 14.49 -4.69 6.66
N VAL A 203 15.57 -3.89 6.65
CA VAL A 203 16.02 -3.14 7.83
C VAL A 203 16.22 -1.65 7.59
N GLU A 204 16.64 -1.22 6.41
CA GLU A 204 16.90 0.21 6.12
C GLU A 204 15.71 0.92 5.47
N VAL A 205 15.29 0.48 4.28
CA VAL A 205 14.17 1.11 3.56
C VAL A 205 13.52 0.17 2.57
N CYS A 206 12.19 0.19 2.57
CA CYS A 206 11.40 -0.42 1.50
C CYS A 206 10.50 0.62 0.83
N GLY A 207 9.90 0.28 -0.31
CA GLY A 207 8.97 1.19 -0.99
C GLY A 207 7.76 1.60 -0.13
N HIS A 208 7.35 0.78 0.84
CA HIS A 208 6.34 1.21 1.83
C HIS A 208 6.92 2.18 2.87
N GLY A 209 8.21 2.07 3.17
CA GLY A 209 8.95 2.95 4.08
C GLY A 209 8.92 4.41 3.63
N PHE A 210 8.87 4.69 2.32
CA PHE A 210 8.69 6.05 1.80
C PHE A 210 7.43 6.73 2.37
N ARG A 211 6.35 5.97 2.57
CA ARG A 211 5.13 6.49 3.19
C ARG A 211 5.34 6.86 4.64
N THR A 212 6.11 6.06 5.36
CA THR A 212 6.48 6.36 6.75
C THR A 212 7.36 7.60 6.82
N MET A 213 8.38 7.71 5.94
CA MET A 213 9.26 8.89 5.85
C MET A 213 8.44 10.17 5.62
N ALA A 214 7.58 10.17 4.59
CA ALA A 214 6.72 11.31 4.28
C ALA A 214 5.78 11.63 5.45
N CYS A 215 5.10 10.63 6.02
CA CYS A 215 4.19 10.83 7.15
C CYS A 215 4.88 11.50 8.34
N SER A 216 6.04 10.97 8.75
CA SER A 216 6.83 11.51 9.85
C SER A 216 7.23 12.96 9.57
N SER A 217 7.79 13.24 8.39
CA SER A 217 8.20 14.60 8.01
C SER A 217 7.03 15.59 8.02
N LEU A 218 5.90 15.20 7.44
CA LEU A 218 4.71 16.03 7.36
C LEU A 218 4.14 16.34 8.75
N ILE A 219 4.06 15.34 9.63
CA ILE A 219 3.56 15.52 11.00
C ILE A 219 4.54 16.35 11.85
N GLU A 220 5.84 16.05 11.79
CA GLU A 220 6.88 16.73 12.56
C GLU A 220 7.05 18.19 12.14
N SER A 221 6.77 18.53 10.87
CA SER A 221 6.84 19.91 10.39
C SER A 221 5.87 20.86 11.12
N GLY A 222 4.74 20.34 11.64
CA GLY A 222 3.67 21.13 12.23
C GLY A 222 2.92 22.05 11.24
N LEU A 223 3.21 21.96 9.94
CA LEU A 223 2.65 22.83 8.90
C LEU A 223 1.28 22.39 8.40
N TRP A 224 0.93 21.11 8.61
CA TRP A 224 -0.24 20.47 8.01
C TRP A 224 -1.15 19.86 9.07
N SER A 225 -2.45 19.91 8.82
CA SER A 225 -3.45 19.22 9.61
C SER A 225 -3.25 17.71 9.52
N ARG A 226 -3.46 17.02 10.65
CA ARG A 226 -3.44 15.54 10.68
C ARG A 226 -4.45 14.95 9.71
N ASP A 227 -5.59 15.61 9.55
CA ASP A 227 -6.67 15.21 8.66
C ASP A 227 -6.24 15.24 7.18
N ALA A 228 -5.45 16.23 6.76
CA ALA A 228 -4.87 16.29 5.42
C ALA A 228 -3.86 15.15 5.18
N VAL A 229 -2.97 14.89 6.15
CA VAL A 229 -1.97 13.81 6.08
C VAL A 229 -2.65 12.44 6.01
N GLU A 230 -3.61 12.16 6.89
CA GLU A 230 -4.34 10.89 6.92
C GLU A 230 -5.17 10.66 5.65
N ARG A 231 -5.81 11.71 5.12
CA ARG A 231 -6.53 11.64 3.83
C ARG A 231 -5.60 11.33 2.67
N GLN A 232 -4.43 11.96 2.59
CA GLN A 232 -3.40 11.63 1.59
C GLN A 232 -2.89 10.20 1.73
N MET A 233 -2.78 9.71 2.96
CA MET A 233 -2.41 8.33 3.21
C MET A 233 -3.56 7.36 2.84
N SER A 234 -4.72 7.83 2.40
CA SER A 234 -5.91 7.01 2.15
C SER A 234 -6.19 6.12 3.37
N HIS A 235 -6.23 6.76 4.53
CA HIS A 235 -6.71 6.19 5.78
C HIS A 235 -8.14 6.68 6.02
N MET A 236 -9.00 5.81 6.56
CA MET A 236 -10.31 6.25 7.07
C MET A 236 -10.16 6.80 8.48
N GLU A 237 -10.86 7.89 8.78
CA GLU A 237 -11.22 8.20 10.16
C GLU A 237 -12.00 7.01 10.74
N ARG A 238 -11.57 6.54 11.92
CA ARG A 238 -12.27 5.48 12.67
C ARG A 238 -13.47 6.01 13.46
N ASN A 239 -13.69 7.31 13.49
CA ASN A 239 -14.80 7.92 14.22
C ASN A 239 -16.05 7.98 13.33
N SER A 240 -16.96 7.04 13.57
CA SER A 240 -18.23 6.85 12.86
C SER A 240 -19.20 8.03 12.92
N VAL A 241 -18.95 9.03 13.78
CA VAL A 241 -19.83 10.20 13.95
C VAL A 241 -19.55 11.30 12.90
N ARG A 242 -18.33 11.38 12.35
CA ARG A 242 -17.98 12.30 11.24
C ARG A 242 -18.15 11.69 9.85
N ALA A 243 -18.33 10.37 9.75
CA ALA A 243 -18.37 9.67 8.48
C ALA A 243 -19.63 9.94 7.62
N ALA A 244 -20.68 10.56 8.20
CA ALA A 244 -21.97 10.74 7.55
C ALA A 244 -22.09 12.00 6.69
N TYR A 245 -21.21 12.97 6.88
CA TYR A 245 -21.12 14.18 6.08
C TYR A 245 -19.65 14.46 5.98
N ILE A 246 -19.09 14.55 4.77
CA ILE A 246 -17.94 15.41 4.43
C ILE A 246 -17.32 15.07 3.06
N HIS A 247 -17.01 16.12 2.30
CA HIS A 247 -16.80 16.16 0.86
C HIS A 247 -15.53 15.44 0.35
N LYS A 248 -15.63 14.83 -0.84
CA LYS A 248 -14.52 14.20 -1.60
C LYS A 248 -13.28 15.10 -1.79
N ALA A 249 -13.43 16.41 -1.64
CA ALA A 249 -12.41 17.43 -1.88
C ALA A 249 -11.89 18.10 -0.59
N GLU A 250 -12.24 17.61 0.60
CA GLU A 250 -11.73 18.23 1.82
C GLU A 250 -10.21 18.19 1.93
N HIS A 251 -9.66 19.32 2.39
CA HIS A 251 -8.24 19.56 2.51
C HIS A 251 -7.47 19.40 1.19
N LEU A 252 -8.13 19.44 0.02
CA LEU A 252 -7.43 19.21 -1.25
C LEU A 252 -6.40 20.32 -1.52
N ASP A 253 -6.74 21.57 -1.24
CA ASP A 253 -5.83 22.70 -1.40
C ASP A 253 -4.64 22.62 -0.44
N GLU A 254 -4.91 22.27 0.82
CA GLU A 254 -3.86 21.99 1.81
C GLU A 254 -2.96 20.84 1.36
N ARG A 255 -3.54 19.76 0.83
CA ARG A 255 -2.78 18.61 0.30
C ARG A 255 -1.97 18.97 -0.94
N ARG A 256 -2.46 19.86 -1.81
CA ARG A 256 -1.68 20.37 -2.95
C ARG A 256 -0.41 21.06 -2.46
N LEU A 257 -0.54 21.97 -1.49
CA LEU A 257 0.60 22.66 -0.86
C LEU A 257 1.53 21.68 -0.14
N MET A 258 0.95 20.72 0.58
CA MET A 258 1.67 19.68 1.32
C MET A 258 2.54 18.81 0.41
N LEU A 259 1.98 18.35 -0.72
CA LEU A 259 2.71 17.50 -1.67
C LEU A 259 3.76 18.31 -2.43
N GLN A 260 3.49 19.58 -2.72
CA GLN A 260 4.49 20.47 -3.30
C GLN A 260 5.66 20.71 -2.34
N TRP A 261 5.38 20.94 -1.05
CA TRP A 261 6.39 21.14 -0.02
C TRP A 261 7.26 19.89 0.17
N TRP A 262 6.64 18.71 0.27
CA TRP A 262 7.37 17.44 0.32
C TRP A 262 8.20 17.22 -0.96
N GLY A 263 7.66 17.59 -2.13
CA GLY A 263 8.38 17.57 -3.40
C GLY A 263 9.64 18.43 -3.39
N GLY A 264 9.58 19.63 -2.81
CA GLY A 264 10.74 20.50 -2.65
C GLY A 264 11.80 19.98 -1.66
N LEU A 265 11.40 19.28 -0.60
CA LEU A 265 12.36 18.63 0.31
C LEU A 265 13.03 17.41 -0.31
N SER A 266 12.30 16.68 -1.15
CA SER A 266 12.77 15.46 -1.80
C SER A 266 13.44 15.70 -3.15
N ARG A 267 13.48 16.93 -3.63
CA ARG A 267 14.23 17.37 -4.80
C ARG A 267 14.70 18.78 -4.48
N TYR A 268 15.94 18.92 -4.02
CA TYR A 268 16.57 20.23 -3.95
C TYR A 268 16.62 20.80 -5.38
N GLU A 269 15.78 21.79 -5.65
CA GLU A 269 16.00 22.78 -6.71
C GLU A 269 16.65 24.02 -6.08
#